data_AF-A0A7C6DNS1-F1
#
_entry.id   AF-A0A7C6DNS1-F1
#
_cell.length_a   1.000
_cell.length_b   1.000
_cell.length_c   1.000
_cell.angle_alpha   90.00
_cell.angle_beta   90.00
_cell.angle_gamma   90.00
#
_symmetry.space_group_name_H-M   'P 1'
#
loop_
_entity.id
_entity.type
_entity.pdbx_description
1 polymer ?
#
loop_
_entity_poly.entity_id
_entity_poly.type
_entity_poly.pdbx_seq_one_letter_code
_entity_poly.pdbx_strand_id
1 'polypeptide(L)'
;MRRCTKCGLPETHETISFDADGVCNICRQHEFKQESIDWAANKKALDALVEEYRGKGDYDCLVPFSGGKDSTWTLYYLVKEYGIKPLVVRFDHGFLRPNLEENVKRTLRRLGVDFLSFTPNWKVVQKLMLQAFLEKGDFCWHCHTGIFSYPMWIAIEKKIPLIFWGEPSAEYTAYFSYDQAEEVDEKRFNRYVNLGISADDMYVRLGGTVDMRDLKPYSYPPLRELRKLNYRSV
;
A
#
# COMPACT_ATOMS: atom_id res chain seq x y z
N MET A 1 26.57 -3.53 19.49
CA MET A 1 25.55 -3.39 18.44
C MET A 1 26.00 -4.16 17.22
N ARG A 2 25.42 -5.34 16.97
CA ARG A 2 25.71 -6.14 15.78
C ARG A 2 25.21 -5.42 14.52
N ARG A 3 25.95 -5.54 13.41
CA ARG A 3 25.62 -4.95 12.10
C ARG A 3 25.82 -5.96 10.99
N CYS A 4 25.03 -5.86 9.93
CA CYS A 4 25.16 -6.71 8.76
C CYS A 4 26.51 -6.45 8.08
N THR A 5 27.25 -7.51 7.76
CA THR A 5 28.55 -7.42 7.08
C THR A 5 28.43 -6.91 5.64
N LYS A 6 27.26 -7.01 5.00
CA LYS A 6 27.00 -6.53 3.63
C LYS A 6 26.41 -5.12 3.57
N CYS A 7 25.33 -4.84 4.31
CA CYS A 7 24.59 -3.58 4.19
C CYS A 7 24.76 -2.63 5.38
N GLY A 8 25.43 -3.06 6.46
CA GLY A 8 25.67 -2.23 7.64
C GLY A 8 24.45 -1.98 8.53
N LEU A 9 23.27 -2.52 8.20
CA LEU A 9 22.05 -2.38 9.02
C LEU A 9 22.27 -2.92 10.44
N PRO A 10 21.86 -2.17 11.48
CA PRO A 10 22.05 -2.57 12.88
C PRO A 10 21.01 -3.60 13.32
N GLU A 11 21.32 -4.36 14.37
CA GLU A 11 20.39 -5.31 15.01
C GLU A 11 19.11 -4.68 15.58
N THR A 12 19.07 -3.34 15.70
CA THR A 12 17.88 -2.58 16.10
C THR A 12 16.91 -2.33 14.94
N HIS A 13 17.28 -2.70 13.70
CA HIS A 13 16.36 -2.63 12.58
C HIS A 13 15.24 -3.66 12.77
N GLU A 14 14.00 -3.24 12.56
CA GLU A 14 12.84 -4.08 12.71
C GLU A 14 12.97 -5.36 11.86
N THR A 15 12.59 -6.52 12.42
CA THR A 15 12.63 -7.85 11.79
C THR A 15 14.00 -8.38 11.36
N ILE A 16 15.10 -7.69 11.66
CA ILE A 16 16.42 -8.12 11.20
C ILE A 16 16.88 -9.37 11.98
N SER A 17 17.34 -10.37 11.25
CA SER A 17 18.02 -11.53 11.79
C SER A 17 19.31 -11.76 11.03
N PHE A 18 20.30 -12.33 11.71
CA PHE A 18 21.62 -12.56 11.12
C PHE A 18 21.92 -14.05 11.09
N ASP A 19 22.51 -14.49 10.00
CA ASP A 19 23.05 -15.84 9.90
C ASP A 19 24.42 -15.97 10.60
N ALA A 20 25.05 -17.14 10.44
CA ALA A 20 26.37 -17.45 10.97
C ALA A 20 27.49 -16.58 10.35
N ASP A 21 27.31 -16.11 9.11
CA ASP A 21 28.27 -15.24 8.39
C ASP A 21 28.11 -13.75 8.77
N GLY A 22 27.13 -13.44 9.63
CA GLY A 22 26.80 -12.05 9.99
C GLY A 22 26.07 -11.27 8.90
N VAL A 23 25.53 -11.96 7.88
CA VAL A 23 24.70 -11.37 6.82
C VAL A 23 23.25 -11.36 7.30
N CYS A 24 22.55 -10.24 7.10
CA CYS A 24 21.16 -10.13 7.50
C CYS A 24 20.22 -10.83 6.51
N ASN A 25 19.07 -11.26 7.03
CA ASN A 25 17.96 -11.83 6.26
C ASN A 25 17.53 -10.97 5.06
N ILE A 26 17.55 -9.63 5.15
CA ILE A 26 17.24 -8.73 4.02
C ILE A 26 18.24 -8.92 2.86
N CYS A 27 19.54 -8.98 3.14
CA CYS A 27 20.56 -9.25 2.11
C CYS A 27 20.39 -10.64 1.49
N ARG A 28 20.01 -11.65 2.29
CA ARG A 28 19.72 -13.00 1.77
C ARG A 28 18.48 -13.03 0.88
N GLN A 29 17.44 -12.26 1.19
CA GLN A 29 16.27 -12.11 0.32
C GLN A 29 16.64 -11.44 -1.00
N HIS A 30 17.54 -10.46 -1.00
CA HIS A 30 18.04 -9.85 -2.24
C HIS A 30 18.84 -10.84 -3.09
N GLU A 31 19.67 -11.69 -2.48
CA GLU A 31 20.35 -12.79 -3.20
C GLU A 31 19.34 -13.75 -3.83
N PHE A 32 18.36 -14.21 -3.04
CA PHE A 32 17.28 -15.07 -3.53
C PHE A 32 16.52 -14.46 -4.71
N LYS A 33 16.24 -13.14 -4.67
CA LYS A 33 15.60 -12.42 -5.76
C LYS A 33 16.36 -12.52 -7.09
N GLN A 34 17.69 -12.48 -7.03
CA GLN A 34 18.55 -12.52 -8.22
C GLN A 34 18.72 -13.93 -8.76
N GLU A 35 18.71 -14.94 -7.89
CA GLU A 35 19.12 -16.31 -8.25
C GLU A 35 17.97 -17.28 -8.43
N SER A 36 16.83 -17.07 -7.76
CA SER A 36 15.82 -18.11 -7.54
C SER A 36 14.40 -17.74 -7.96
N ILE A 37 14.13 -16.50 -8.38
CA ILE A 37 12.79 -16.11 -8.83
C ILE A 37 12.55 -16.59 -10.27
N ASP A 38 11.53 -17.44 -10.43
CA ASP A 38 11.00 -17.78 -11.75
C ASP A 38 10.09 -16.66 -12.28
N TRP A 39 10.70 -15.69 -12.94
CA TRP A 39 9.99 -14.58 -13.57
C TRP A 39 9.01 -15.01 -14.67
N ALA A 40 9.26 -16.16 -15.33
CA ALA A 40 8.37 -16.67 -16.36
C ALA A 40 7.09 -17.25 -15.75
N ALA A 41 7.20 -17.97 -14.62
CA ALA A 41 6.04 -18.42 -13.86
C ALA A 41 5.25 -17.24 -13.29
N ASN A 42 5.91 -16.24 -12.71
CA ASN A 42 5.26 -15.04 -12.20
C ASN A 42 4.51 -14.26 -13.30
N LYS A 43 5.12 -14.14 -14.49
CA LYS A 43 4.46 -13.51 -15.64
C LYS A 43 3.20 -14.28 -16.06
N LYS A 44 3.26 -15.61 -16.14
CA LYS A 44 2.08 -16.44 -16.45
C LYS A 44 0.97 -16.30 -15.41
N ALA A 45 1.33 -16.24 -14.13
CA ALA A 45 0.36 -16.02 -13.06
C ALA A 45 -0.31 -14.64 -13.18
N LEU A 46 0.48 -13.59 -13.47
CA LEU A 46 -0.04 -12.24 -13.70
C LEU A 46 -0.92 -12.18 -14.96
N ASP A 47 -0.55 -12.88 -16.03
CA ASP A 47 -1.35 -12.97 -17.27
C ASP A 47 -2.71 -13.59 -16.98
N ALA A 48 -2.74 -14.74 -16.31
CA ALA A 48 -3.98 -15.40 -15.91
C ALA A 48 -4.85 -14.50 -15.03
N LEU A 49 -4.24 -13.80 -14.06
CA LEU A 49 -4.94 -12.89 -13.18
C LEU A 49 -5.54 -11.71 -13.95
N VAL A 50 -4.78 -11.06 -14.84
CA VAL A 50 -5.28 -9.94 -15.64
C VAL A 50 -6.46 -10.36 -16.52
N GLU A 51 -6.35 -11.51 -17.21
CA GLU A 51 -7.43 -12.02 -18.06
C GLU A 51 -8.68 -12.44 -17.26
N GLU A 52 -8.54 -12.77 -15.98
CA GLU A 52 -9.69 -13.02 -15.11
C GLU A 52 -10.55 -11.78 -14.90
N TYR A 53 -10.01 -10.56 -14.96
CA TYR A 53 -10.77 -9.34 -14.64
C TYR A 53 -11.01 -8.41 -15.84
N ARG A 54 -10.22 -8.55 -16.91
CA ARG A 54 -10.32 -7.71 -18.12
C ARG A 54 -11.73 -7.66 -18.70
N GLY A 55 -12.24 -6.44 -18.90
CA GLY A 55 -13.50 -6.14 -19.57
C GLY A 55 -14.77 -6.53 -18.80
N LYS A 56 -14.66 -6.89 -17.51
CA LYS A 56 -15.80 -7.38 -16.71
C LYS A 56 -16.54 -6.29 -15.92
N GLY A 57 -16.00 -5.08 -15.86
CA GLY A 57 -16.60 -3.94 -15.16
C GLY A 57 -16.23 -2.60 -15.80
N ASP A 58 -16.59 -1.50 -15.13
CA ASP A 58 -16.23 -0.15 -15.59
C ASP A 58 -14.72 0.09 -15.59
N TYR A 59 -14.00 -0.64 -14.73
CA TYR A 59 -12.55 -0.69 -14.59
C TYR A 59 -12.11 -2.14 -14.35
N ASP A 60 -10.97 -2.51 -14.93
CA ASP A 60 -10.40 -3.86 -14.83
C ASP A 60 -9.68 -4.06 -13.48
N CYS A 61 -9.15 -2.99 -12.90
CA CYS A 61 -8.50 -2.99 -11.60
C CYS A 61 -8.48 -1.60 -10.97
N LEU A 62 -8.13 -1.54 -9.69
CA LEU A 62 -7.82 -0.32 -8.95
C LEU A 62 -6.32 -0.27 -8.68
N VAL A 63 -5.71 0.91 -8.85
CA VAL A 63 -4.29 1.13 -8.55
C VAL A 63 -4.15 2.26 -7.52
N PRO A 64 -3.76 1.96 -6.26
CA PRO A 64 -3.33 2.95 -5.30
C PRO A 64 -2.07 3.67 -5.80
N PHE A 65 -2.08 5.00 -5.81
CA PHE A 65 -1.10 5.77 -6.58
C PHE A 65 -0.53 6.96 -5.80
N SER A 66 0.76 6.87 -5.46
CA SER A 66 1.53 7.94 -4.82
C SER A 66 2.15 8.92 -5.83
N GLY A 67 2.35 8.49 -7.09
CA GLY A 67 3.16 9.22 -8.05
C GLY A 67 4.67 8.96 -7.93
N GLY A 68 5.07 8.09 -7.00
CA GLY A 68 6.43 7.59 -6.89
C GLY A 68 6.83 6.68 -8.05
N LYS A 69 8.10 6.24 -8.04
CA LYS A 69 8.67 5.35 -9.07
C LYS A 69 7.83 4.08 -9.23
N ASP A 70 7.55 3.38 -8.13
CA ASP A 70 7.00 2.04 -8.15
C ASP A 70 5.52 2.03 -8.56
N SER A 71 4.71 2.95 -8.01
CA SER A 71 3.32 3.12 -8.45
C SER A 71 3.21 3.62 -9.90
N THR A 72 4.14 4.48 -10.35
CA THR A 72 4.22 4.92 -11.76
C THR A 72 4.57 3.76 -12.69
N TRP A 73 5.53 2.91 -12.32
CA TRP A 73 5.91 1.75 -13.11
C TRP A 73 4.78 0.73 -13.20
N THR A 74 4.14 0.42 -12.07
CA THR A 74 2.98 -0.48 -12.00
C THR A 74 1.86 -0.01 -12.92
N LEU A 75 1.48 1.28 -12.82
CA LEU A 75 0.46 1.86 -13.66
C LEU A 75 0.86 1.86 -15.15
N TYR A 76 2.11 2.22 -15.46
CA TYR A 76 2.63 2.16 -16.83
C TYR A 76 2.51 0.75 -17.40
N TYR A 77 2.95 -0.27 -16.66
CA TYR A 77 3.00 -1.65 -17.12
C TYR A 77 1.59 -2.20 -17.39
N LEU A 78 0.65 -1.98 -16.47
CA LEU A 78 -0.74 -2.39 -16.64
C LEU A 78 -1.40 -1.70 -17.85
N VAL A 79 -1.12 -0.42 -18.07
CA VAL A 79 -1.73 0.33 -19.19
C VAL A 79 -1.06 0.02 -20.53
N LYS A 80 0.26 -0.05 -20.59
CA LYS A 80 1.01 -0.15 -21.86
C LYS A 80 1.29 -1.56 -22.30
N GLU A 81 1.61 -2.45 -21.36
CA GLU A 81 1.93 -3.86 -21.68
C GLU A 81 0.67 -4.72 -21.65
N TYR A 82 -0.22 -4.51 -20.67
CA TYR A 82 -1.47 -5.26 -20.59
C TYR A 82 -2.64 -4.62 -21.31
N GLY A 83 -2.65 -3.30 -21.52
CA GLY A 83 -3.76 -2.62 -22.17
C GLY A 83 -5.07 -2.68 -21.39
N ILE A 84 -5.01 -2.79 -20.06
CA ILE A 84 -6.20 -2.76 -19.19
C ILE A 84 -6.54 -1.35 -18.74
N LYS A 85 -7.77 -1.16 -18.26
CA LYS A 85 -8.34 0.10 -17.81
C LYS A 85 -8.37 0.18 -16.26
N PRO A 86 -7.35 0.77 -15.61
CA PRO A 86 -7.34 0.96 -14.17
C PRO A 86 -8.14 2.19 -13.74
N LEU A 87 -8.77 2.13 -12.55
CA LEU A 87 -9.09 3.33 -11.78
C LEU A 87 -7.91 3.67 -10.87
N VAL A 88 -7.32 4.84 -11.05
CA VAL A 88 -6.18 5.28 -10.24
C VAL A 88 -6.68 6.06 -9.02
N VAL A 89 -6.28 5.65 -7.82
CA VAL A 89 -6.78 6.25 -6.57
C VAL A 89 -5.62 6.74 -5.71
N ARG A 90 -5.69 8.00 -5.26
CA ARG A 90 -4.72 8.61 -4.34
C ARG A 90 -5.40 9.07 -3.06
N PHE A 91 -4.79 8.72 -1.94
CA PHE A 91 -5.00 9.40 -0.66
C PHE A 91 -3.96 10.52 -0.52
N ASP A 92 -4.40 11.77 -0.63
CA ASP A 92 -3.56 12.94 -0.42
C ASP A 92 -3.45 13.22 1.08
N HIS A 93 -2.35 12.76 1.68
CA HIS A 93 -2.06 12.93 3.10
C HIS A 93 -1.66 14.37 3.50
N GLY A 94 -1.60 15.32 2.54
CA GLY A 94 -1.32 16.73 2.77
C GLY A 94 0.16 17.13 2.71
N PHE A 95 1.07 16.23 2.34
CA PHE A 95 2.52 16.51 2.25
C PHE A 95 3.10 16.27 0.85
N LEU A 96 2.27 16.31 -0.18
CA LEU A 96 2.69 16.11 -1.57
C LEU A 96 3.50 17.32 -2.06
N ARG A 97 4.63 17.06 -2.73
CA ARG A 97 5.51 18.12 -3.23
C ARG A 97 4.99 18.68 -4.57
N PRO A 98 5.17 19.97 -4.88
CA PRO A 98 4.70 20.54 -6.15
C PRO A 98 5.22 19.82 -7.41
N ASN A 99 6.50 19.41 -7.39
CA ASN A 99 7.09 18.65 -8.50
C ASN A 99 6.49 17.25 -8.65
N LEU A 100 6.08 16.62 -7.55
CA LEU A 100 5.36 15.34 -7.57
C LEU A 100 4.00 15.52 -8.23
N GLU A 101 3.24 16.56 -7.87
CA GLU A 101 1.94 16.86 -8.50
C GLU A 101 2.08 17.09 -10.01
N GLU A 102 3.09 17.83 -10.45
CA GLU A 102 3.36 18.04 -11.87
C GLU A 102 3.68 16.71 -12.60
N ASN A 103 4.51 15.87 -11.97
CA ASN A 103 4.84 14.55 -12.51
C ASN A 103 3.62 13.64 -12.59
N VAL A 104 2.79 13.58 -11.55
CA VAL A 104 1.52 12.83 -11.51
C VAL A 104 0.62 13.28 -12.66
N LYS A 105 0.39 14.59 -12.78
CA LYS A 105 -0.44 15.17 -13.85
C LYS A 105 0.08 14.79 -15.24
N ARG A 106 1.40 14.83 -15.45
CA ARG A 106 2.03 14.42 -16.71
C ARG A 106 1.84 12.93 -16.98
N THR A 107 2.06 12.08 -15.99
CA THR A 107 1.91 10.62 -16.09
C THR A 107 0.48 10.26 -16.45
N LEU A 108 -0.51 10.75 -15.69
CA LEU A 108 -1.93 10.46 -15.92
C LEU A 108 -2.37 10.87 -17.34
N ARG A 109 -1.95 12.05 -17.82
CA ARG A 109 -2.27 12.52 -19.18
C ARG A 109 -1.62 11.68 -20.28
N ARG A 110 -0.39 11.21 -20.07
CA ARG A 110 0.32 10.37 -21.05
C ARG A 110 -0.23 8.95 -21.12
N LEU A 111 -0.68 8.42 -19.99
CA LEU A 111 -1.27 7.09 -19.90
C LEU A 111 -2.75 7.08 -20.28
N GLY A 112 -3.46 8.20 -20.11
CA GLY A 112 -4.86 8.34 -20.46
C GLY A 112 -5.79 7.58 -19.51
N VAL A 113 -5.59 7.77 -18.20
CA VAL A 113 -6.30 7.02 -17.14
C VAL A 113 -7.11 7.94 -16.24
N ASP A 114 -8.18 7.39 -15.68
CA ASP A 114 -9.03 8.09 -14.71
C ASP A 114 -8.36 8.16 -13.34
N PHE A 115 -8.51 9.29 -12.66
CA PHE A 115 -7.83 9.56 -11.39
C PHE A 115 -8.76 10.15 -10.35
N LEU A 116 -8.81 9.51 -9.18
CA LEU A 116 -9.51 9.97 -7.99
C LEU A 116 -8.47 10.34 -6.93
N SER A 117 -8.38 11.63 -6.58
CA SER A 117 -7.58 12.10 -5.45
C SER A 117 -8.50 12.52 -4.31
N PHE A 118 -8.30 11.93 -3.14
CA PHE A 118 -9.02 12.28 -1.93
C PHE A 118 -8.11 13.00 -0.96
N THR A 119 -8.50 14.21 -0.56
CA THR A 119 -7.82 14.97 0.48
C THR A 119 -8.71 14.97 1.74
N PRO A 120 -8.27 14.39 2.87
CA PRO A 120 -9.05 14.36 4.09
C PRO A 120 -9.17 15.76 4.71
N ASN A 121 -10.12 15.92 5.62
CA ASN A 121 -10.28 17.15 6.40
C ASN A 121 -9.02 17.46 7.20
N TRP A 122 -8.34 18.56 6.85
CA TRP A 122 -7.07 18.94 7.49
C TRP A 122 -7.21 19.19 9.00
N LYS A 123 -8.36 19.64 9.50
CA LYS A 123 -8.59 19.82 10.94
C LYS A 123 -8.63 18.50 11.69
N VAL A 124 -9.12 17.44 11.05
CA VAL A 124 -9.07 16.08 11.60
C VAL A 124 -7.63 15.57 11.55
N VAL A 125 -6.95 15.73 10.41
CA VAL A 125 -5.53 15.34 10.25
C VAL A 125 -4.65 15.97 11.32
N GLN A 126 -4.77 17.27 11.61
CA GLN A 126 -3.98 17.93 12.66
C GLN A 126 -4.14 17.27 14.03
N LYS A 127 -5.36 16.82 14.38
CA LYS A 127 -5.62 16.11 15.64
C LYS A 127 -5.04 14.71 15.63
N LEU A 128 -5.22 13.98 14.52
CA LEU A 128 -4.65 12.64 14.34
C LEU A 128 -3.13 12.66 14.44
N MET A 129 -2.48 13.63 13.78
CA MET A 129 -1.03 13.81 13.82
C MET A 129 -0.53 14.05 15.24
N LEU A 130 -1.15 14.97 15.97
CA LEU A 130 -0.76 15.29 17.34
C LEU A 130 -0.94 14.07 18.26
N GLN A 131 -2.10 13.41 18.19
CA GLN A 131 -2.38 12.26 19.04
C GLN A 131 -1.42 11.10 18.77
N ALA A 132 -1.18 10.77 17.51
CA ALA A 132 -0.26 9.70 17.13
C ALA A 132 1.19 10.02 17.51
N PHE A 133 1.61 11.28 17.35
CA PHE A 133 2.95 11.72 17.76
C PHE A 133 3.16 11.58 19.27
N LEU A 134 2.17 11.98 20.08
CA LEU A 134 2.27 11.89 21.54
C LEU A 134 2.37 10.45 22.06
N GLU A 135 1.76 9.49 21.35
CA GLU A 135 1.68 8.10 21.81
C GLU A 135 2.75 7.19 21.20
N LYS A 136 3.08 7.39 19.92
CA LYS A 136 3.98 6.50 19.16
C LYS A 136 5.26 7.19 18.71
N GLY A 137 5.36 8.52 18.83
CA GLY A 137 6.43 9.30 18.22
C GLY A 137 6.32 9.41 16.70
N ASP A 138 5.27 8.87 16.08
CA ASP A 138 4.99 8.94 14.65
C ASP A 138 3.75 9.80 14.40
N PHE A 139 3.92 10.94 13.75
CA PHE A 139 2.82 11.85 13.41
C PHE A 139 2.03 11.39 12.18
N CYS A 140 2.56 10.48 11.36
CA CYS A 140 2.01 10.12 10.06
C CYS A 140 1.08 8.91 10.12
N TRP A 141 0.53 8.56 11.29
CA TRP A 141 -0.47 7.49 11.40
C TRP A 141 -1.62 7.65 10.40
N HIS A 142 -2.08 8.89 10.16
CA HIS A 142 -3.13 9.18 9.19
C HIS A 142 -2.67 8.93 7.74
N CYS A 143 -1.37 9.11 7.46
CA CYS A 143 -0.77 8.80 6.17
C CYS A 143 -0.80 7.28 5.95
N HIS A 144 -0.25 6.53 6.90
CA HIS A 144 -0.13 5.08 6.82
C HIS A 144 -1.50 4.43 6.66
N THR A 145 -2.43 4.74 7.57
CA THR A 145 -3.78 4.16 7.54
C THR A 145 -4.60 4.61 6.34
N GLY A 146 -4.53 5.90 5.98
CA GLY A 146 -5.29 6.47 4.87
C GLY A 146 -4.89 5.91 3.51
N ILE A 147 -3.59 5.80 3.23
CA ILE A 147 -3.07 5.29 1.96
C ILE A 147 -3.49 3.83 1.72
N PHE A 148 -3.58 3.02 2.78
CA PHE A 148 -4.00 1.62 2.65
C PHE A 148 -5.51 1.42 2.68
N SER A 149 -6.22 2.09 3.59
CA SER A 149 -7.65 1.82 3.80
C SER A 149 -8.56 2.52 2.80
N TYR A 150 -8.24 3.76 2.41
CA TYR A 150 -9.11 4.53 1.51
C TYR A 150 -9.27 3.88 0.12
N PRO A 151 -8.21 3.40 -0.56
CA PRO A 151 -8.37 2.68 -1.82
C PRO A 151 -9.26 1.44 -1.70
N MET A 152 -9.22 0.73 -0.57
CA MET A 152 -10.08 -0.43 -0.32
C MET A 152 -11.55 -0.04 -0.17
N TRP A 153 -11.84 1.11 0.45
CA TRP A 153 -13.20 1.67 0.47
C TRP A 153 -13.68 2.03 -0.94
N ILE A 154 -12.82 2.60 -1.78
CA ILE A 154 -13.14 2.91 -3.17
C ILE A 154 -13.35 1.66 -4.01
N ALA A 155 -12.57 0.59 -3.78
CA ALA A 155 -12.78 -0.71 -4.41
C ALA A 155 -14.20 -1.24 -4.15
N ILE A 156 -14.69 -1.13 -2.89
CA ILE A 156 -16.07 -1.50 -2.54
C ILE A 156 -17.09 -0.57 -3.21
N GLU A 157 -16.90 0.75 -3.11
CA GLU A 157 -17.83 1.74 -3.66
C GLU A 157 -18.01 1.59 -5.17
N LYS A 158 -16.89 1.42 -5.89
CA LYS A 158 -16.87 1.29 -7.35
C LYS A 158 -17.02 -0.16 -7.84
N LYS A 159 -17.15 -1.11 -6.91
CA LYS A 159 -17.26 -2.55 -7.19
C LYS A 159 -16.10 -3.08 -8.06
N ILE A 160 -14.88 -2.66 -7.73
CA ILE A 160 -13.65 -3.06 -8.42
C ILE A 160 -12.94 -4.14 -7.59
N PRO A 161 -13.03 -5.42 -7.96
CA PRO A 161 -12.53 -6.51 -7.14
C PRO A 161 -11.01 -6.69 -7.19
N LEU A 162 -10.33 -6.32 -8.28
CA LEU A 162 -8.88 -6.46 -8.41
C LEU A 162 -8.16 -5.17 -8.02
N ILE A 163 -7.23 -5.24 -7.07
CA ILE A 163 -6.38 -4.13 -6.64
C ILE A 163 -4.91 -4.52 -6.85
N PHE A 164 -4.14 -3.67 -7.53
CA PHE A 164 -2.69 -3.82 -7.70
C PHE A 164 -1.94 -2.79 -6.87
N TRP A 165 -1.06 -3.24 -6.00
CA TRP A 165 -0.17 -2.42 -5.17
C TRP A 165 1.22 -2.33 -5.79
N GLY A 166 1.88 -1.19 -5.57
CA GLY A 166 3.17 -0.91 -6.22
C GLY A 166 4.40 -1.52 -5.56
N GLU A 167 4.29 -2.12 -4.37
CA GLU A 167 5.46 -2.45 -3.53
C GLU A 167 5.31 -3.79 -2.79
N PRO A 168 6.15 -4.80 -3.10
CA PRO A 168 6.27 -6.00 -2.26
C PRO A 168 7.04 -5.66 -0.97
N SER A 169 6.51 -6.08 0.19
CA SER A 169 7.10 -5.73 1.49
C SER A 169 8.48 -6.36 1.74
N ALA A 170 8.80 -7.43 1.00
CA ALA A 170 10.09 -8.13 1.01
C ALA A 170 11.28 -7.26 0.56
N GLU A 171 11.04 -6.10 -0.05
CA GLU A 171 12.09 -5.14 -0.42
C GLU A 171 12.69 -4.41 0.80
N TYR A 172 11.96 -4.29 1.91
CA TYR A 172 12.35 -3.45 3.05
C TYR A 172 12.21 -4.12 4.41
N THR A 173 11.37 -5.14 4.54
CA THR A 173 11.08 -5.82 5.80
C THR A 173 11.02 -7.33 5.60
N ALA A 174 11.31 -8.11 6.64
CA ALA A 174 11.26 -9.57 6.58
C ALA A 174 9.93 -10.16 7.09
N TYR A 175 8.86 -9.36 7.10
CA TYR A 175 7.52 -9.85 7.43
C TYR A 175 6.98 -10.83 6.38
N PHE A 176 7.48 -10.71 5.15
CA PHE A 176 7.19 -11.57 4.01
C PHE A 176 8.48 -11.79 3.22
N SER A 177 8.53 -12.90 2.49
CA SER A 177 9.66 -13.31 1.65
C SER A 177 9.19 -13.52 0.21
N TYR A 178 10.10 -13.44 -0.75
CA TYR A 178 9.74 -13.52 -2.19
C TYR A 178 9.14 -14.86 -2.62
N ASP A 179 9.24 -15.90 -1.79
CA ASP A 179 8.64 -17.22 -1.97
C ASP A 179 7.20 -17.34 -1.42
N GLN A 180 6.67 -16.28 -0.79
CA GLN A 180 5.28 -16.24 -0.31
C GLN A 180 4.44 -15.29 -1.15
N ALA A 181 3.26 -15.75 -1.59
CA ALA A 181 2.26 -14.87 -2.18
C ALA A 181 1.81 -13.86 -1.11
N GLU A 182 2.14 -12.58 -1.33
CA GLU A 182 1.70 -11.49 -0.47
C GLU A 182 0.35 -10.97 -0.97
N GLU A 183 -0.61 -10.87 -0.05
CA GLU A 183 -1.85 -10.14 -0.29
C GLU A 183 -1.91 -8.94 0.64
N VAL A 184 -2.38 -7.80 0.12
CA VAL A 184 -2.59 -6.59 0.92
C VAL A 184 -3.96 -6.67 1.57
N ASP A 185 -4.00 -7.36 2.71
CA ASP A 185 -5.21 -7.71 3.46
C ASP A 185 -5.34 -7.00 4.82
N GLU A 186 -6.40 -7.31 5.57
CA GLU A 186 -6.62 -6.75 6.92
C GLU A 186 -5.51 -7.15 7.91
N LYS A 187 -4.93 -8.36 7.75
CA LYS A 187 -3.85 -8.83 8.61
C LYS A 187 -2.61 -7.97 8.41
N ARG A 188 -2.28 -7.63 7.17
CA ARG A 188 -1.24 -6.66 6.79
C ARG A 188 -1.51 -5.31 7.45
N PHE A 189 -2.73 -4.79 7.30
CA PHE A 189 -3.13 -3.50 7.87
C PHE A 189 -2.95 -3.45 9.39
N ASN A 190 -3.42 -4.47 10.11
CA ASN A 190 -3.37 -4.52 11.57
C ASN A 190 -1.98 -4.84 12.12
N ARG A 191 -1.12 -5.51 11.35
CA ARG A 191 0.22 -5.89 11.82
C ARG A 191 1.20 -4.72 11.83
N TYR A 192 1.12 -3.82 10.85
CA TYR A 192 2.11 -2.75 10.71
C TYR A 192 1.58 -1.40 10.22
N VAL A 193 0.46 -1.36 9.50
CA VAL A 193 -0.02 -0.09 8.92
C VAL A 193 -0.62 0.81 9.99
N ASN A 194 -1.44 0.24 10.89
CA ASN A 194 -2.14 1.02 11.91
C ASN A 194 -1.33 1.30 13.19
N LEU A 195 -0.10 0.78 13.28
CA LEU A 195 0.81 0.93 14.44
C LEU A 195 0.17 0.51 15.79
N GLY A 196 -0.79 -0.43 15.75
CA GLY A 196 -1.54 -0.88 16.92
C GLY A 196 -2.58 0.13 17.43
N ILE A 197 -2.96 1.12 16.61
CA ILE A 197 -4.02 2.09 16.91
C ILE A 197 -5.07 1.99 15.79
N SER A 198 -6.24 1.44 16.09
CA SER A 198 -7.37 1.43 15.16
C SER A 198 -8.04 2.82 15.01
N ALA A 199 -8.97 2.96 14.07
CA ALA A 199 -9.77 4.18 13.95
C ALA A 199 -10.66 4.39 15.19
N ASP A 200 -11.23 3.33 15.74
CA ASP A 200 -12.04 3.36 16.97
C ASP A 200 -11.19 3.75 18.20
N ASP A 201 -9.99 3.18 18.29
CA ASP A 201 -8.97 3.55 19.26
C ASP A 201 -8.66 5.05 19.22
N MET A 202 -8.48 5.58 18.01
CA MET A 202 -8.20 7.00 17.78
C MET A 202 -9.39 7.88 18.12
N TYR A 203 -10.61 7.44 17.81
CA TYR A 203 -11.84 8.11 18.20
C TYR A 203 -11.96 8.29 19.72
N VAL A 204 -11.71 7.20 20.46
CA VAL A 204 -11.72 7.20 21.93
C VAL A 204 -10.65 8.15 22.47
N ARG A 205 -9.42 8.08 21.94
CA ARG A 205 -8.30 8.94 22.34
C ARG A 205 -8.58 10.43 22.11
N LEU A 206 -9.28 10.76 21.02
CA LEU A 206 -9.66 12.12 20.68
C LEU A 206 -10.89 12.62 21.45
N GLY A 207 -11.47 11.81 22.36
CA GLY A 207 -12.49 12.25 23.30
C GLY A 207 -13.75 12.85 22.67
N GLY A 208 -14.13 12.38 21.47
CA GLY A 208 -15.29 12.91 20.73
C GLY A 208 -15.04 14.28 20.07
N THR A 209 -13.80 14.75 19.99
CA THR A 209 -13.48 16.01 19.30
C THR A 209 -13.51 15.89 17.77
N VAL A 210 -13.73 14.69 17.24
CA VAL A 210 -13.96 14.37 15.82
C VAL A 210 -15.18 13.48 15.71
N ASP A 211 -15.91 13.54 14.60
CA ASP A 211 -17.02 12.63 14.34
C ASP A 211 -16.45 11.28 13.87
N MET A 212 -17.04 10.15 14.29
CA MET A 212 -16.59 8.83 13.85
C MET A 212 -16.61 8.69 12.32
N ARG A 213 -17.53 9.38 11.63
CA ARG A 213 -17.61 9.40 10.16
C ARG A 213 -16.37 10.00 9.50
N ASP A 214 -15.71 10.94 10.18
CA ASP A 214 -14.46 11.53 9.71
C ASP A 214 -13.30 10.54 9.72
N LEU A 215 -13.42 9.44 10.49
CA LEU A 215 -12.37 8.44 10.63
C LEU A 215 -12.51 7.26 9.65
N LYS A 216 -13.60 7.19 8.89
CA LYS A 216 -13.83 6.14 7.89
C LYS A 216 -12.68 5.99 6.88
N PRO A 217 -12.06 7.07 6.35
CA PRO A 217 -10.93 6.95 5.42
C PRO A 217 -9.66 6.33 6.01
N TYR A 218 -9.62 6.10 7.33
CA TYR A 218 -8.49 5.52 8.05
C TYR A 218 -8.81 4.15 8.67
N SER A 219 -10.05 3.66 8.52
CA SER A 219 -10.46 2.35 8.98
C SER A 219 -10.45 1.35 7.83
N TYR A 220 -9.91 0.15 8.06
CA TYR A 220 -9.98 -0.90 7.05
C TYR A 220 -11.44 -1.32 6.83
N PRO A 221 -11.91 -1.51 5.59
CA PRO A 221 -13.29 -1.89 5.36
C PRO A 221 -13.64 -3.23 6.01
N PRO A 222 -14.89 -3.44 6.46
CA PRO A 222 -15.30 -4.72 7.02
C PRO A 222 -15.05 -5.88 6.04
N LEU A 223 -14.39 -6.94 6.52
CA LEU A 223 -14.08 -8.12 5.71
C LEU A 223 -15.32 -8.73 5.02
N ARG A 224 -16.50 -8.60 5.63
CA ARG A 224 -17.76 -9.07 5.02
C ARG A 224 -18.03 -8.38 3.68
N GLU A 225 -17.79 -7.08 3.58
CA GLU A 225 -18.01 -6.32 2.35
C GLU A 225 -16.95 -6.64 1.30
N LEU A 226 -15.69 -6.77 1.71
CA LEU A 226 -14.60 -7.20 0.83
C LEU A 226 -14.81 -8.61 0.28
N ARG A 227 -15.29 -9.55 1.11
CA ARG A 227 -15.64 -10.91 0.67
C ARG A 227 -16.83 -10.92 -0.29
N LYS A 228 -17.83 -10.07 -0.09
CA LYS A 228 -18.95 -9.92 -1.04
C LYS A 228 -18.48 -9.40 -2.41
N LEU A 229 -17.45 -8.53 -2.40
CA LEU A 229 -16.81 -8.05 -3.63
C LEU A 229 -15.98 -9.14 -4.32
N ASN A 230 -15.65 -10.23 -3.62
CA ASN A 230 -14.66 -11.22 -4.07
C ASN A 230 -13.32 -10.54 -4.43
N TYR A 231 -12.87 -9.66 -3.53
CA TYR A 231 -11.68 -8.86 -3.76
C TYR A 231 -10.41 -9.72 -3.88
N ARG A 232 -9.50 -9.26 -4.72
CA ARG A 232 -8.14 -9.76 -4.90
C ARG A 232 -7.20 -8.57 -4.81
N SER A 233 -6.35 -8.57 -3.78
CA SER A 233 -5.49 -7.43 -3.43
C SER A 233 -4.03 -7.88 -3.47
N VAL A 234 -3.34 -7.56 -4.57
CA VAL A 234 -2.01 -8.11 -4.92
C VAL A 234 -0.97 -7.03 -5.17
#